data_AF-A0A939AXU2-F1
#
_entry.id   AF-A0A939AXU2-F1
#
_cell.length_a   1.000
_cell.length_b   1.000
_cell.length_c   1.000
_cell.angle_alpha   90.00
_cell.angle_beta   90.00
_cell.angle_gamma   90.00
#
_symmetry.space_group_name_H-M   'P 1'
#
loop_
_entity.id
_entity.type
_entity.pdbx_description
1 polymer ?
#
loop_
_entity_poly.entity_id
_entity_poly.type
_entity_poly.pdbx_seq_one_letter_code
_entity_poly.pdbx_strand_id
1 'polypeptide(L)'
;MRSPGSPPPPLPAALVAGLLLLGGGLLSHWQEQRSGAGESAPVARAAPSGPTPPPLPPQTQLDSATQAALLVQLEQADRQWLPRVERLPDGGNRYVYKRRAGDPPLNLEQVKQLLRHPPRFEREQGAIRTLLASLEARGVVVLLEQPRKGGAAGEWNPRRAELRIRPDVPGKGSAEFARVLNHESIHVAQSCRGGGLRAQPQPLGLPRQLDDRARRHLAEPLYAKASARERILEEEAYAGQEQLSLGAQLLAAHCRPG
;
A
#
# COMPACT_ATOMS: atom_id res chain seq x y z
N MET A 1 -46.80 20.08 -55.09
CA MET A 1 -46.83 19.94 -53.62
C MET A 1 -45.81 18.87 -53.24
N ARG A 2 -44.70 19.25 -52.61
CA ARG A 2 -43.64 18.32 -52.16
C ARG A 2 -43.87 18.02 -50.68
N SER A 3 -43.98 16.74 -50.32
CA SER A 3 -43.98 16.28 -48.93
C SER A 3 -42.58 16.39 -48.33
N PRO A 4 -42.41 16.86 -47.08
CA PRO A 4 -41.14 16.80 -46.38
C PRO A 4 -40.89 15.38 -45.85
N GLY A 5 -39.72 14.83 -46.17
CA GLY A 5 -39.27 13.53 -45.68
C GLY A 5 -38.91 13.54 -44.20
N SER A 6 -39.25 12.45 -43.50
CA SER A 6 -38.96 12.23 -42.08
C SER A 6 -37.46 12.18 -41.79
N PRO A 7 -37.01 12.66 -40.61
CA PRO A 7 -35.61 12.56 -40.20
C PRO A 7 -35.23 11.11 -39.81
N PRO A 8 -33.96 10.71 -39.97
CA PRO A 8 -33.49 9.37 -39.63
C PRO A 8 -33.44 9.13 -38.11
N PRO A 9 -33.51 7.87 -37.66
CA PRO A 9 -33.45 7.52 -36.24
C PRO A 9 -32.06 7.76 -35.64
N PRO A 10 -31.98 8.00 -34.32
CA PRO A 10 -30.70 8.14 -33.62
C PRO A 10 -29.97 6.79 -33.55
N LEU A 11 -28.64 6.84 -33.73
CA LEU A 11 -27.74 5.70 -33.57
C LEU A 11 -27.60 5.29 -32.09
N PRO A 12 -27.34 4.00 -31.79
CA PRO A 12 -27.25 3.50 -30.42
C PRO A 12 -25.98 4.01 -29.72
N ALA A 13 -26.11 4.28 -28.42
CA ALA A 13 -25.01 4.63 -27.53
C ALA A 13 -24.00 3.47 -27.46
N ALA A 14 -22.80 3.70 -27.99
CA ALA A 14 -21.68 2.79 -27.83
C ALA A 14 -21.19 2.82 -26.37
N LEU A 15 -21.18 1.63 -25.76
CA LEU A 15 -20.51 1.33 -24.50
C LEU A 15 -19.02 1.71 -24.59
N VAL A 16 -18.60 2.74 -23.86
CA VAL A 16 -17.18 3.04 -23.66
C VAL A 16 -16.66 2.14 -22.54
N ALA A 17 -16.25 0.92 -22.91
CA ALA A 17 -15.40 0.08 -22.08
C ALA A 17 -13.95 0.58 -22.23
N GLY A 18 -13.55 1.53 -21.39
CA GLY A 18 -12.16 1.97 -21.30
C GLY A 18 -11.29 0.90 -20.62
N LEU A 19 -10.76 -0.04 -21.41
CA LEU A 19 -9.62 -0.86 -21.06
C LEU A 19 -8.42 -0.27 -21.81
N LEU A 20 -7.43 0.27 -21.09
CA LEU A 20 -6.18 0.75 -21.68
C LEU A 20 -5.01 0.06 -20.98
N LEU A 21 -4.49 -0.95 -21.67
CA LEU A 21 -3.16 -1.53 -21.50
C LEU A 21 -2.11 -0.45 -21.79
N LEU A 22 -0.99 -0.44 -21.07
CA LEU A 22 0.35 -0.05 -21.54
C LEU A 22 1.34 -0.19 -20.37
N GLY A 23 2.53 -0.76 -20.66
CA GLY A 23 3.51 -1.20 -19.68
C GLY A 23 4.55 -0.16 -19.25
N GLY A 24 5.43 -0.60 -18.35
CA GLY A 24 6.59 0.15 -17.86
C GLY A 24 6.81 -0.06 -16.37
N GLY A 25 7.53 -1.12 -16.00
CA GLY A 25 7.96 -1.35 -14.63
C GLY A 25 9.15 -0.46 -14.26
N LEU A 26 9.13 0.11 -13.05
CA LEU A 26 10.32 0.65 -12.42
C LEU A 26 10.57 -0.07 -11.09
N LEU A 27 11.77 -0.62 -11.02
CA LEU A 27 12.36 -1.33 -9.89
C LEU A 27 12.45 -0.40 -8.68
N SER A 28 11.97 -0.85 -7.52
CA SER A 28 12.36 -0.26 -6.24
C SER A 28 13.86 -0.47 -6.05
N HIS A 29 14.67 0.51 -6.43
CA HIS A 29 16.11 0.48 -6.22
C HIS A 29 16.39 0.73 -4.74
N TRP A 30 16.77 -0.33 -4.02
CA TRP A 30 17.31 -0.22 -2.66
C TRP A 30 18.75 0.27 -2.75
N GLN A 31 19.15 1.16 -1.85
CA GLN A 31 20.53 1.65 -1.76
C GLN A 31 21.05 1.39 -0.35
N GLU A 32 22.00 0.46 -0.25
CA GLU A 32 22.69 0.14 0.99
C GLU A 32 23.67 1.27 1.31
N GLN A 33 23.46 1.97 2.41
CA GLN A 33 24.30 3.09 2.82
C GLN A 33 25.16 2.71 4.02
N ARG A 34 26.43 3.15 3.96
CA ARG A 34 27.48 2.85 4.95
C ARG A 34 27.65 4.04 5.87
N SER A 35 27.65 3.81 7.18
CA SER A 35 28.01 4.82 8.17
C SER A 35 29.31 4.38 8.87
N GLY A 36 30.24 5.33 9.03
CA GLY A 36 31.65 5.11 9.36
C GLY A 36 31.94 4.36 10.67
N ALA A 37 33.17 3.83 10.73
CA ALA A 37 33.71 3.00 11.80
C ALA A 37 34.02 3.81 13.08
N GLY A 38 33.76 3.18 14.22
CA GLY A 38 34.18 3.67 15.52
C GLY A 38 33.33 3.10 16.65
N GLU A 39 33.98 2.26 17.47
CA GLU A 39 33.64 1.97 18.87
C GLU A 39 32.87 0.67 19.20
N SER A 40 33.40 0.00 20.22
CA SER A 40 33.04 -1.32 20.76
C SER A 40 31.85 -1.20 21.71
N ALA A 41 30.73 -1.86 21.40
CA ALA A 41 29.54 -1.93 22.26
C ALA A 41 29.22 -3.40 22.61
N PRO A 42 28.55 -3.68 23.75
CA PRO A 42 28.44 -5.02 24.31
C PRO A 42 27.50 -5.93 23.52
N VAL A 43 27.79 -7.23 23.62
CA VAL A 43 27.18 -8.33 22.87
C VAL A 43 25.69 -8.49 23.18
N ALA A 44 24.84 -8.15 22.21
CA ALA A 44 23.44 -8.60 22.20
C ALA A 44 23.39 -10.06 21.75
N ARG A 45 22.90 -10.95 22.62
CA ARG A 45 22.66 -12.36 22.29
C ARG A 45 21.69 -12.46 21.10
N ALA A 46 22.11 -13.18 20.06
CA ALA A 46 21.26 -13.53 18.93
C ALA A 46 20.04 -14.32 19.41
N ALA A 47 18.84 -13.84 19.09
CA ALA A 47 17.61 -14.56 19.32
C ALA A 47 17.60 -15.87 18.48
N PRO A 48 17.02 -16.97 18.99
CA PRO A 48 16.98 -18.23 18.27
C PRO A 48 16.19 -18.09 16.96
N SER A 49 16.85 -18.42 15.85
CA SER A 49 16.26 -18.51 14.53
C SER A 49 15.52 -19.84 14.37
N GLY A 50 14.25 -19.86 14.79
CA GLY A 50 13.33 -20.93 14.38
C GLY A 50 13.11 -20.92 12.85
N PRO A 51 12.60 -22.02 12.28
CA PRO A 51 12.32 -22.10 10.84
C PRO A 51 11.33 -21.00 10.44
N THR A 52 11.71 -20.19 9.45
CA THR A 52 10.87 -19.13 8.88
C THR A 52 9.70 -19.80 8.14
N PRO A 53 8.43 -19.57 8.50
CA PRO A 53 7.30 -20.03 7.72
C PRO A 53 7.36 -19.46 6.29
N PRO A 54 6.90 -20.23 5.29
CA PRO A 54 6.93 -19.78 3.90
C PRO A 54 6.06 -18.53 3.72
N PRO A 55 6.42 -17.63 2.78
CA PRO A 55 5.59 -16.49 2.43
C PRO A 55 4.23 -16.95 1.92
N LEU A 56 3.19 -16.14 2.15
CA LEU A 56 1.87 -16.42 1.60
C LEU A 56 1.94 -16.55 0.07
N PRO A 57 1.29 -17.57 -0.52
CA PRO A 57 1.25 -17.72 -1.97
C PRO A 57 0.64 -16.51 -2.68
N PRO A 58 1.04 -16.22 -3.93
CA PRO A 58 0.27 -15.34 -4.79
C PRO A 58 -1.19 -15.82 -4.91
N GLN A 59 -2.11 -14.89 -5.14
CA GLN A 59 -3.56 -15.07 -5.21
C GLN A 59 -4.22 -15.48 -3.88
N THR A 60 -3.47 -15.48 -2.76
CA THR A 60 -4.07 -15.67 -1.44
C THR A 60 -5.09 -14.58 -1.14
N GLN A 61 -6.30 -14.98 -0.77
CA GLN A 61 -7.29 -14.08 -0.19
C GLN A 61 -6.91 -13.72 1.24
N LEU A 62 -6.94 -12.43 1.57
CA LEU A 62 -6.67 -11.90 2.89
C LEU A 62 -7.99 -11.71 3.63
N ASP A 63 -8.30 -12.68 4.48
CA ASP A 63 -9.53 -12.77 5.26
C ASP A 63 -9.21 -13.23 6.69
N SER A 64 -10.24 -13.45 7.49
CA SER A 64 -10.12 -13.95 8.86
C SER A 64 -9.27 -15.24 8.99
N ALA A 65 -9.26 -16.13 7.98
CA ALA A 65 -8.52 -17.38 8.02
C ALA A 65 -7.02 -17.18 7.72
N THR A 66 -6.66 -16.26 6.84
CA THR A 66 -5.26 -16.03 6.43
C THR A 66 -4.59 -14.88 7.19
N GLN A 67 -5.35 -14.06 7.91
CA GLN A 67 -4.84 -12.88 8.62
C GLN A 67 -3.70 -13.21 9.60
N ALA A 68 -3.80 -14.31 10.35
CA ALA A 68 -2.74 -14.69 11.29
C ALA A 68 -1.40 -14.96 10.58
N ALA A 69 -1.45 -15.68 9.45
CA ALA A 69 -0.27 -15.97 8.65
C ALA A 69 0.32 -14.70 8.02
N LEU A 70 -0.53 -13.78 7.55
CA LEU A 70 -0.09 -12.47 7.07
C LEU A 70 0.66 -11.71 8.16
N LEU A 71 0.12 -11.61 9.37
CA LEU A 71 0.75 -10.87 10.47
C LEU A 71 2.11 -11.45 10.85
N VAL A 72 2.24 -12.78 10.86
CA VAL A 72 3.54 -13.45 11.08
C VAL A 72 4.54 -13.10 9.97
N GLN A 73 4.10 -13.09 8.71
CA GLN A 73 4.95 -12.70 7.58
C GLN A 73 5.39 -11.22 7.68
N LEU A 74 4.48 -10.32 8.07
CA LEU A 74 4.79 -8.89 8.24
C LEU A 74 5.81 -8.66 9.36
N GLU A 75 5.65 -9.33 10.51
CA GLU A 75 6.60 -9.21 11.62
C GLU A 75 8.00 -9.68 11.23
N GLN A 76 8.09 -10.75 10.43
CA GLN A 76 9.38 -11.22 9.91
C GLN A 76 10.00 -10.24 8.95
N ALA A 77 9.19 -9.68 8.04
CA ALA A 77 9.65 -8.63 7.14
C ALA A 77 10.16 -7.44 7.95
N ASP A 78 9.43 -6.97 8.96
CA ASP A 78 9.84 -5.86 9.84
C ASP A 78 11.21 -6.10 10.48
N ARG A 79 11.51 -7.32 10.94
CA ARG A 79 12.84 -7.66 11.48
C ARG A 79 13.95 -7.56 10.43
N GLN A 80 13.66 -7.78 9.16
CA GLN A 80 14.63 -7.62 8.06
C GLN A 80 14.94 -6.15 7.76
N TRP A 81 14.16 -5.21 8.32
CA TRP A 81 14.36 -3.77 8.20
C TRP A 81 15.11 -3.17 9.38
N LEU A 82 15.31 -3.93 10.46
CA LEU A 82 16.13 -3.48 11.58
C LEU A 82 17.59 -3.35 11.17
N PRO A 83 18.31 -2.34 11.70
CA PRO A 83 19.74 -2.25 11.53
C PRO A 83 20.46 -3.49 12.04
N ARG A 84 21.69 -3.70 11.56
CA ARG A 84 22.55 -4.81 11.91
C ARG A 84 23.95 -4.32 12.22
N VAL A 85 24.64 -5.06 13.07
CA VAL A 85 26.06 -4.84 13.37
C VAL A 85 26.85 -5.96 12.71
N GLU A 86 27.80 -5.58 11.88
CA GLU A 86 28.76 -6.48 11.23
C GLU A 86 30.12 -6.28 11.86
N ARG A 87 30.76 -7.37 12.28
CA ARG A 87 32.10 -7.31 12.86
C ARG A 87 33.13 -7.29 11.74
N LEU A 88 34.04 -6.31 11.80
CA LEU A 88 35.10 -6.12 10.82
C LEU A 88 36.34 -6.96 11.20
N PRO A 89 37.20 -7.30 10.22
CA PRO A 89 38.42 -8.08 10.47
C PRO A 89 39.42 -7.43 11.45
N ASP A 90 39.39 -6.10 11.55
CA ASP A 90 40.20 -5.30 12.47
C ASP A 90 39.65 -5.26 13.91
N GLY A 91 38.55 -5.98 14.17
CA GLY A 91 37.87 -6.00 15.47
C GLY A 91 36.85 -4.88 15.65
N GLY A 92 36.72 -3.97 14.69
CA GLY A 92 35.73 -2.90 14.69
C GLY A 92 34.30 -3.37 14.41
N ASN A 93 33.34 -2.47 14.62
CA ASN A 93 31.93 -2.68 14.28
C ASN A 93 31.53 -1.80 13.10
N ARG A 94 30.80 -2.38 12.15
CA ARG A 94 30.13 -1.68 11.05
C ARG A 94 28.62 -1.77 11.25
N TYR A 95 27.93 -0.64 11.20
CA TYR A 95 26.48 -0.57 11.32
C TYR A 95 25.86 -0.45 9.93
N VAL A 96 24.97 -1.38 9.59
CA VAL A 96 24.29 -1.43 8.29
C VAL A 96 22.79 -1.35 8.52
N TYR A 97 22.08 -0.58 7.72
CA TYR A 97 20.62 -0.48 7.79
C TYR A 97 20.00 -0.30 6.41
N LYS A 98 18.72 -0.65 6.31
CA LYS A 98 17.91 -0.40 5.12
C LYS A 98 17.12 0.89 5.29
N ARG A 99 17.00 1.66 4.21
CA ARG A 99 16.26 2.92 4.17
C ARG A 99 15.10 2.81 3.19
N ARG A 100 13.89 3.26 3.57
CA ARG A 100 12.76 3.34 2.63
C ARG A 100 12.92 4.52 1.71
N ALA A 101 12.31 4.45 0.54
CA ALA A 101 12.29 5.57 -0.40
C ALA A 101 11.64 6.80 0.27
N GLY A 102 12.35 7.92 0.27
CA GLY A 102 11.90 9.19 0.86
C GLY A 102 12.20 9.35 2.35
N ASP A 103 12.64 8.31 3.06
CA ASP A 103 13.07 8.46 4.46
C ASP A 103 14.41 9.22 4.51
N PRO A 104 14.60 10.15 5.47
CA PRO A 104 15.89 10.79 5.66
C PRO A 104 16.95 9.75 6.06
N PRO A 105 18.23 9.97 5.71
CA PRO A 105 19.30 9.12 6.20
C PRO A 105 19.39 9.20 7.73
N LEU A 106 19.65 8.05 8.36
CA LEU A 106 19.87 7.96 9.80
C LEU A 106 21.35 8.22 10.11
N ASN A 107 21.61 8.97 11.18
CA ASN A 107 22.93 9.06 11.77
C ASN A 107 23.22 7.85 12.68
N LEU A 108 24.49 7.70 13.11
CA LEU A 108 24.93 6.54 13.90
C LEU A 108 24.15 6.39 15.22
N GLU A 109 23.86 7.49 15.92
CA GLU A 109 23.12 7.44 17.19
C GLU A 109 21.67 7.01 16.99
N GLN A 110 21.02 7.45 15.91
CA GLN A 110 19.69 6.96 15.52
C GLN A 110 19.71 5.46 15.19
N VAL A 111 20.73 4.98 14.47
CA VAL A 111 20.89 3.55 14.18
C VAL A 111 21.08 2.73 15.45
N LYS A 112 21.95 3.17 16.36
CA LYS A 112 22.15 2.53 17.68
C LYS A 112 20.86 2.56 18.51
N GLN A 113 20.10 3.65 18.44
CA GLN A 113 18.82 3.76 19.13
C GLN A 113 17.80 2.74 18.62
N LEU A 114 17.70 2.54 17.31
CA LEU A 114 16.84 1.52 16.72
C LEU A 114 17.28 0.08 17.09
N LEU A 115 18.57 -0.17 17.24
CA LEU A 115 19.07 -1.45 17.73
C LEU A 115 18.68 -1.71 19.20
N ARG A 116 18.74 -0.69 20.05
CA ARG A 116 18.35 -0.78 21.47
C ARG A 116 16.84 -0.88 21.66
N HIS A 117 16.09 -0.16 20.84
CA HIS A 117 14.63 -0.03 20.94
C HIS A 117 13.99 -0.25 19.57
N PRO A 118 13.97 -1.51 19.09
CA PRO A 118 13.39 -1.82 17.79
C PRO A 118 11.87 -1.51 17.79
N PRO A 119 11.34 -0.90 16.72
CA PRO A 119 9.90 -0.67 16.58
C PRO A 119 9.14 -2.00 16.56
N ARG A 120 7.99 -2.01 17.23
CA ARG A 120 7.10 -3.19 17.32
C ARG A 120 5.95 -3.18 16.31
N PHE A 121 5.74 -2.05 15.62
CA PHE A 121 4.69 -1.87 14.61
C PHE A 121 3.26 -2.22 15.08
N GLU A 122 2.98 -2.10 16.37
CA GLU A 122 1.68 -2.47 16.97
C GLU A 122 0.53 -1.61 16.39
N ARG A 123 0.79 -0.32 16.13
CA ARG A 123 -0.18 0.59 15.50
C ARG A 123 -0.54 0.15 14.09
N GLU A 124 0.46 -0.19 13.28
CA GLU A 124 0.29 -0.66 11.92
C GLU A 124 -0.45 -1.99 11.87
N GLN A 125 -0.05 -2.95 12.70
CA GLN A 125 -0.71 -4.25 12.78
C GLN A 125 -2.16 -4.12 13.26
N GLY A 126 -2.43 -3.25 14.23
CA GLY A 126 -3.79 -2.95 14.69
C GLY A 126 -4.66 -2.35 13.57
N ALA A 127 -4.11 -1.41 12.80
CA ALA A 127 -4.79 -0.82 11.64
C ALA A 127 -5.09 -1.87 10.56
N ILE A 128 -4.13 -2.76 10.26
CA ILE A 128 -4.31 -3.84 9.29
C ILE A 128 -5.46 -4.77 9.69
N ARG A 129 -5.47 -5.26 10.94
CA ARG A 129 -6.57 -6.11 11.45
C ARG A 129 -7.92 -5.42 11.32
N THR A 130 -7.97 -4.15 11.71
CA THR A 130 -9.21 -3.35 11.67
C THR A 130 -9.71 -3.16 10.23
N LEU A 131 -8.81 -2.84 9.31
CA LEU A 131 -9.14 -2.63 7.90
C LEU A 131 -9.60 -3.93 7.23
N LEU A 132 -8.85 -5.03 7.39
CA LEU A 132 -9.22 -6.32 6.80
C LEU A 132 -10.60 -6.78 7.28
N ALA A 133 -10.85 -6.73 8.59
CA ALA A 133 -12.16 -7.08 9.14
C ALA A 133 -13.28 -6.15 8.63
N SER A 134 -13.02 -4.84 8.53
CA SER A 134 -13.98 -3.86 8.03
C SER A 134 -14.32 -4.07 6.54
N LEU A 135 -13.33 -4.42 5.73
CA LEU A 135 -13.47 -4.73 4.31
C LEU A 135 -14.24 -6.05 4.11
N GLU A 136 -13.85 -7.12 4.81
CA GLU A 136 -14.50 -8.43 4.78
C GLU A 136 -15.98 -8.32 5.15
N ALA A 137 -16.31 -7.59 6.23
CA ALA A 137 -17.69 -7.35 6.66
C ALA A 137 -18.56 -6.56 5.67
N ARG A 138 -17.94 -5.91 4.67
CA ARG A 138 -18.62 -5.18 3.58
C ARG A 138 -18.67 -5.98 2.28
N GLY A 139 -18.18 -7.21 2.27
CA GLY A 139 -18.11 -8.06 1.08
C GLY A 139 -16.98 -7.66 0.11
N VAL A 140 -15.93 -6.99 0.60
CA VAL A 140 -14.72 -6.75 -0.19
C VAL A 140 -13.82 -7.96 -0.13
N VAL A 141 -13.37 -8.42 -1.31
CA VAL A 141 -12.37 -9.48 -1.43
C VAL A 141 -11.00 -8.85 -1.55
N VAL A 142 -10.12 -9.10 -0.59
CA VAL A 142 -8.73 -8.61 -0.61
C VAL A 142 -7.82 -9.75 -1.08
N LEU A 143 -6.97 -9.52 -2.08
CA LEU A 143 -6.13 -10.55 -2.71
C LEU A 143 -4.67 -10.11 -2.77
N LEU A 144 -3.75 -11.04 -2.51
CA LEU A 144 -2.32 -10.90 -2.87
C LEU A 144 -2.13 -11.21 -4.36
N GLU A 145 -2.54 -10.32 -5.25
CA GLU A 145 -2.48 -10.49 -6.71
C GLU A 145 -1.80 -9.28 -7.35
N GLN A 146 -1.14 -9.49 -8.49
CA GLN A 146 -0.56 -8.38 -9.26
C GLN A 146 -1.67 -7.38 -9.68
N PRO A 147 -1.54 -6.08 -9.35
CA PRO A 147 -2.38 -5.05 -9.91
C PRO A 147 -2.33 -5.07 -11.44
N ARG A 148 -3.48 -4.79 -12.08
CA ARG A 148 -3.56 -4.60 -13.53
C ARG A 148 -2.91 -3.29 -13.94
N LYS A 149 -2.98 -2.27 -13.07
CA LYS A 149 -2.24 -1.02 -13.24
C LYS A 149 -0.75 -1.29 -12.96
N GLY A 150 0.05 -1.45 -14.02
CA GLY A 150 1.47 -1.80 -13.89
C GLY A 150 2.25 -0.80 -13.02
N GLY A 151 3.02 -1.30 -12.06
CA GLY A 151 3.78 -0.45 -11.12
C GLY A 151 3.03 -0.10 -9.83
N ALA A 152 1.70 -0.24 -9.78
CA ALA A 152 0.93 0.03 -8.57
C ALA A 152 1.24 -0.99 -7.46
N ALA A 153 1.21 -0.53 -6.20
CA ALA A 153 1.37 -1.39 -5.03
C ALA A 153 0.03 -2.01 -4.58
N GLY A 154 -1.08 -1.33 -4.87
CA GLY A 154 -2.45 -1.80 -4.69
C GLY A 154 -3.33 -1.39 -5.87
N GLU A 155 -4.51 -1.99 -5.97
CA GLU A 155 -5.56 -1.58 -6.90
C GLU A 155 -6.93 -1.97 -6.36
N TRP A 156 -7.83 -0.99 -6.26
CA TRP A 156 -9.25 -1.20 -6.09
C TRP A 156 -9.98 -1.41 -7.43
N ASN A 157 -10.65 -2.54 -7.58
CA ASN A 157 -11.54 -2.86 -8.68
C ASN A 157 -13.01 -2.91 -8.23
N PRO A 158 -13.77 -1.82 -8.39
CA PRO A 158 -15.16 -1.77 -7.93
C PRO A 158 -16.05 -2.79 -8.64
N ARG A 159 -15.81 -3.10 -9.92
CA ARG A 159 -16.68 -4.02 -10.68
C ARG A 159 -16.76 -5.41 -10.07
N ARG A 160 -15.68 -5.84 -9.42
CA ARG A 160 -15.58 -7.15 -8.76
C ARG A 160 -15.64 -7.07 -7.24
N ALA A 161 -15.71 -5.87 -6.67
CA ALA A 161 -15.49 -5.63 -5.25
C ALA A 161 -14.16 -6.22 -4.75
N GLU A 162 -13.11 -6.09 -5.55
CA GLU A 162 -11.80 -6.70 -5.31
C GLU A 162 -10.73 -5.65 -5.07
N LEU A 163 -9.98 -5.81 -3.99
CA LEU A 163 -8.77 -5.04 -3.68
C LEU A 163 -7.56 -5.95 -3.89
N ARG A 164 -6.71 -5.61 -4.84
CA ARG A 164 -5.46 -6.33 -5.10
C ARG A 164 -4.31 -5.62 -4.42
N ILE A 165 -3.49 -6.37 -3.69
CA ILE A 165 -2.22 -5.90 -3.14
C ILE A 165 -1.11 -6.70 -3.82
N ARG A 166 -0.11 -5.99 -4.32
CA ARG A 166 1.00 -6.63 -5.04
C ARG A 166 1.72 -7.65 -4.12
N PRO A 167 2.04 -8.87 -4.61
CA PRO A 167 2.53 -9.95 -3.74
C PRO A 167 3.85 -9.67 -2.98
N ASP A 168 4.66 -8.68 -3.40
CA ASP A 168 5.88 -8.29 -2.71
C ASP A 168 5.63 -7.34 -1.52
N VAL A 169 4.45 -6.72 -1.42
CA VAL A 169 4.14 -5.71 -0.39
C VAL A 169 4.23 -6.27 1.04
N PRO A 170 3.74 -7.49 1.35
CA PRO A 170 3.98 -8.09 2.67
C PRO A 170 5.47 -8.19 3.04
N GLY A 171 6.35 -8.43 2.06
CA GLY A 171 7.81 -8.45 2.26
C GLY A 171 8.41 -7.08 2.62
N LYS A 172 7.64 -5.99 2.48
CA LYS A 172 8.07 -4.63 2.86
C LYS A 172 7.73 -4.27 4.30
N GLY A 173 7.09 -5.18 5.05
CA GLY A 173 6.78 -5.01 6.47
C GLY A 173 5.45 -4.31 6.76
N SER A 174 5.06 -4.26 8.04
CA SER A 174 3.76 -3.75 8.49
C SER A 174 3.51 -2.30 8.08
N ALA A 175 4.52 -1.43 8.14
CA ALA A 175 4.36 -0.01 7.81
C ALA A 175 3.93 0.22 6.36
N GLU A 176 4.58 -0.45 5.40
CA GLU A 176 4.23 -0.28 3.99
C GLU A 176 2.91 -0.97 3.65
N PHE A 177 2.68 -2.17 4.20
CA PHE A 177 1.43 -2.90 4.00
C PHE A 177 0.22 -2.12 4.53
N ALA A 178 0.31 -1.54 5.73
CA ALA A 178 -0.75 -0.73 6.32
C ALA A 178 -1.08 0.50 5.48
N ARG A 179 -0.05 1.19 4.94
CA ARG A 179 -0.23 2.36 4.06
C ARG A 179 -0.96 1.99 2.79
N VAL A 180 -0.52 0.93 2.09
CA VAL A 180 -1.16 0.46 0.85
C VAL A 180 -2.60 0.03 1.13
N LEU A 181 -2.84 -0.76 2.18
CA LEU A 181 -4.19 -1.20 2.52
C LEU A 181 -5.11 -0.02 2.88
N ASN A 182 -4.61 0.97 3.64
CA ASN A 182 -5.36 2.16 3.99
C ASN A 182 -5.71 2.99 2.75
N HIS A 183 -4.75 3.23 1.85
CA HIS A 183 -4.96 3.93 0.57
C HIS A 183 -6.07 3.29 -0.26
N GLU A 184 -5.97 1.98 -0.49
CA GLU A 184 -6.99 1.27 -1.26
C GLU A 184 -8.35 1.23 -0.55
N SER A 185 -8.37 1.21 0.79
CA SER A 185 -9.61 1.31 1.56
C SER A 185 -10.30 2.67 1.40
N ILE A 186 -9.54 3.75 1.18
CA ILE A 186 -10.11 5.07 0.84
C ILE A 186 -10.81 4.99 -0.54
N HIS A 187 -10.23 4.30 -1.52
CA HIS A 187 -10.86 4.08 -2.83
C HIS A 187 -12.15 3.23 -2.75
N VAL A 188 -12.18 2.26 -1.84
CA VAL A 188 -13.42 1.52 -1.53
C VAL A 188 -14.49 2.47 -1.00
N ALA A 189 -14.16 3.32 -0.02
CA ALA A 189 -15.10 4.30 0.52
C ALA A 189 -15.57 5.32 -0.54
N GLN A 190 -14.69 5.77 -1.43
CA GLN A 190 -15.03 6.59 -2.59
C GLN A 190 -16.05 5.91 -3.52
N SER A 191 -15.97 4.59 -3.69
CA SER A 191 -16.96 3.81 -4.46
C SER A 191 -18.30 3.78 -3.73
N CYS A 192 -18.30 3.50 -2.43
CA CYS A 192 -19.52 3.54 -1.62
C CYS A 192 -20.21 4.91 -1.67
N ARG A 193 -19.45 6.01 -1.60
CA ARG A 193 -19.96 7.38 -1.81
C ARG A 193 -20.62 7.54 -3.17
N GLY A 194 -20.08 6.91 -4.21
CA GLY A 194 -20.61 6.90 -5.57
C GLY A 194 -21.88 6.08 -5.79
N GLY A 195 -22.42 5.43 -4.75
CA GLY A 195 -23.70 4.71 -4.81
C GLY A 195 -23.64 3.25 -4.34
N GLY A 196 -22.47 2.75 -3.94
CA GLY A 196 -22.31 1.42 -3.37
C GLY A 196 -20.95 0.80 -3.69
N LEU A 197 -20.68 -0.39 -3.16
CA LEU A 197 -19.35 -1.00 -3.25
C LEU A 197 -18.87 -1.16 -4.69
N ARG A 198 -19.77 -1.50 -5.62
CA ARG A 198 -19.43 -1.72 -7.03
C ARG A 198 -19.59 -0.47 -7.91
N ALA A 199 -19.90 0.68 -7.32
CA ALA A 199 -20.09 1.92 -8.06
C ALA A 199 -18.74 2.54 -8.47
N GLN A 200 -18.80 3.48 -9.42
CA GLN A 200 -17.62 4.24 -9.80
C GLN A 200 -17.20 5.17 -8.65
N PRO A 201 -15.91 5.22 -8.28
CA PRO A 201 -15.41 6.06 -7.19
C PRO A 201 -15.74 7.53 -7.38
N GLN A 202 -16.24 8.20 -6.35
CA GLN A 202 -16.44 9.65 -6.30
C GLN A 202 -15.58 10.28 -5.21
N PRO A 203 -15.06 11.50 -5.42
CA PRO A 203 -14.34 12.24 -4.38
C PRO A 203 -15.17 12.34 -3.09
N LEU A 204 -14.49 12.17 -1.96
CA LEU A 204 -15.08 12.25 -0.63
C LEU A 204 -15.11 13.69 -0.09
N GLY A 205 -14.37 14.61 -0.72
CA GLY A 205 -14.16 15.97 -0.23
C GLY A 205 -13.07 16.05 0.83
N LEU A 206 -12.12 15.12 0.83
CA LEU A 206 -11.01 15.09 1.78
C LEU A 206 -9.98 16.18 1.45
N PRO A 207 -9.17 16.62 2.44
CA PRO A 207 -8.01 17.44 2.15
C PRO A 207 -7.10 16.78 1.11
N ARG A 208 -6.56 17.59 0.19
CA ARG A 208 -5.65 17.14 -0.89
C ARG A 208 -4.24 17.71 -0.74
N GLN A 209 -3.89 18.13 0.48
CA GLN A 209 -2.54 18.62 0.76
C GLN A 209 -1.59 17.43 0.79
N LEU A 210 -0.73 17.36 -0.21
CA LEU A 210 0.25 16.30 -0.34
C LEU A 210 1.53 16.65 0.42
N ASP A 211 2.18 15.65 1.00
CA ASP A 211 3.59 15.77 1.38
C ASP A 211 4.51 15.51 0.17
N ASP A 212 5.83 15.60 0.37
CA ASP A 212 6.78 15.37 -0.71
C ASP A 212 6.78 13.92 -1.22
N ARG A 213 6.45 12.95 -0.36
CA ARG A 213 6.42 11.54 -0.74
C ARG A 213 5.22 11.26 -1.64
N ALA A 214 4.03 11.70 -1.25
CA ALA A 214 2.81 11.64 -2.03
C ALA A 214 2.95 12.37 -3.37
N ARG A 215 3.56 13.57 -3.38
CA ARG A 215 3.85 14.30 -4.63
C ARG A 215 4.71 13.48 -5.58
N ARG A 216 5.76 12.82 -5.08
CA ARG A 216 6.64 11.98 -5.89
C ARG A 216 5.89 10.78 -6.47
N HIS A 217 5.09 10.09 -5.67
CA HIS A 217 4.28 8.96 -6.15
C HIS A 217 3.31 9.40 -7.26
N LEU A 218 2.64 10.53 -7.08
CA LEU A 218 1.74 11.08 -8.09
C LEU A 218 2.45 11.65 -9.32
N ALA A 219 3.78 11.79 -9.29
CA ALA A 219 4.58 12.17 -10.45
C ALA A 219 5.09 10.94 -11.24
N GLU A 220 4.85 9.72 -10.76
CA GLU A 220 5.27 8.51 -11.45
C GLU A 220 4.56 8.35 -12.82
N PRO A 221 5.20 7.71 -13.81
CA PRO A 221 4.61 7.50 -15.15
C PRO A 221 3.23 6.84 -15.14
N LEU A 222 2.95 6.05 -14.10
CA LEU A 222 1.66 5.42 -13.84
C LEU A 222 0.48 6.41 -13.88
N TYR A 223 0.70 7.65 -13.46
CA TYR A 223 -0.32 8.69 -13.36
C TYR A 223 -0.25 9.72 -14.47
N ALA A 224 0.65 9.57 -15.45
CA ALA A 224 0.88 10.56 -16.50
C ALA A 224 -0.36 10.83 -17.39
N LYS A 225 -1.28 9.85 -17.48
CA LYS A 225 -2.52 9.93 -18.25
C LYS A 225 -3.78 9.97 -17.38
N ALA A 226 -3.62 10.16 -16.06
CA ALA A 226 -4.76 10.20 -15.15
C ALA A 226 -5.69 11.36 -15.52
N SER A 227 -6.99 11.09 -15.57
CA SER A 227 -7.99 12.15 -15.77
C SER A 227 -7.99 13.12 -14.57
N ALA A 228 -8.53 14.33 -14.75
CA ALA A 228 -8.67 15.28 -13.63
C ALA A 228 -9.45 14.69 -12.44
N ARG A 229 -10.46 13.85 -12.70
CA ARG A 229 -11.22 13.16 -11.66
C ARG A 229 -10.37 12.11 -10.96
N GLU A 230 -9.66 11.26 -11.72
CA GLU A 230 -8.74 10.26 -11.16
C GLU A 230 -7.67 10.92 -10.30
N ARG A 231 -7.15 12.07 -10.76
CA ARG A 231 -6.18 12.85 -10.02
C ARG A 231 -6.70 13.29 -8.65
N ILE A 232 -7.93 13.80 -8.59
CA ILE A 232 -8.57 14.19 -7.31
C ILE A 232 -8.74 12.96 -6.39
N LEU A 233 -9.20 11.83 -6.92
CA LEU A 233 -9.41 10.61 -6.13
C LEU A 233 -8.11 10.13 -5.49
N GLU A 234 -7.03 10.10 -6.27
CA GLU A 234 -5.70 9.69 -5.81
C GLU A 234 -5.10 10.71 -4.85
N GLU A 235 -5.27 12.02 -5.09
CA GLU A 235 -4.80 13.07 -4.17
C GLU A 235 -5.45 12.97 -2.78
N GLU A 236 -6.76 12.70 -2.71
CA GLU A 236 -7.45 12.44 -1.45
C GLU A 236 -6.89 11.20 -0.73
N ALA A 237 -6.67 10.11 -1.47
CA ALA A 237 -6.15 8.87 -0.90
C ALA A 237 -4.72 9.02 -0.40
N TYR A 238 -3.83 9.63 -1.20
CA TYR A 238 -2.44 9.89 -0.81
C TYR A 238 -2.32 10.87 0.36
N ALA A 239 -3.14 11.93 0.41
CA ALA A 239 -3.15 12.86 1.54
C ALA A 239 -3.61 12.19 2.85
N GLY A 240 -4.45 11.17 2.76
CA GLY A 240 -4.96 10.39 3.88
C GLY A 240 -4.11 9.16 4.26
N GLN A 241 -3.17 8.74 3.42
CA GLN A 241 -2.51 7.43 3.50
C GLN A 241 -1.81 7.18 4.86
N GLU A 242 -1.18 8.20 5.43
CA GLU A 242 -0.43 8.09 6.70
C GLU A 242 -1.34 8.07 7.95
N GLN A 243 -2.61 8.47 7.80
CA GLN A 243 -3.63 8.42 8.84
C GLN A 243 -4.25 7.01 8.84
N LEU A 244 -3.55 6.04 9.42
CA LEU A 244 -3.87 4.61 9.30
C LEU A 244 -5.28 4.19 9.78
N SER A 245 -5.97 5.01 10.56
CA SER A 245 -7.36 4.77 10.97
C SER A 245 -8.41 5.32 9.99
N LEU A 246 -8.00 6.18 9.05
CA LEU A 246 -8.90 6.93 8.17
C LEU A 246 -9.71 6.00 7.26
N GLY A 247 -9.07 5.01 6.61
CA GLY A 247 -9.77 4.08 5.73
C GLY A 247 -10.93 3.38 6.46
N ALA A 248 -10.71 2.90 7.68
CA ALA A 248 -11.75 2.23 8.47
C ALA A 248 -12.89 3.19 8.84
N GLN A 249 -12.58 4.43 9.19
CA GLN A 249 -13.58 5.47 9.49
C GLN A 249 -14.42 5.80 8.26
N LEU A 250 -13.79 5.93 7.09
CA LEU A 250 -14.48 6.24 5.83
C LEU A 250 -15.35 5.06 5.37
N LEU A 251 -14.87 3.83 5.52
CA LEU A 251 -15.67 2.62 5.29
C LEU A 251 -16.91 2.58 6.20
N ALA A 252 -16.78 2.99 7.46
CA ALA A 252 -17.91 3.11 8.39
C ALA A 252 -18.89 4.22 7.99
N ALA A 253 -18.38 5.37 7.54
CA ALA A 253 -19.20 6.51 7.16
C ALA A 253 -19.94 6.34 5.83
N HIS A 254 -19.34 5.64 4.86
CA HIS A 254 -19.84 5.63 3.48
C HIS A 254 -20.37 4.28 3.00
N CYS A 255 -19.87 3.17 3.53
CA CYS A 255 -20.30 1.85 3.08
C CYS A 255 -21.33 1.25 4.03
N ARG A 256 -22.42 0.73 3.46
CA ARG A 256 -23.38 -0.08 4.22
C ARG A 256 -22.76 -1.45 4.54
N PRO A 257 -23.09 -2.06 5.69
CA PRO A 257 -22.78 -3.46 5.95
C PRO A 257 -23.35 -4.36 4.84
N GLY A 258 -22.65 -5.45 4.53
CA GLY A 258 -23.11 -6.47 3.59
C GLY A 258 -24.23 -7.33 4.14
#